data_AF-A0A9D5U740-F1
#
_entry.id   AF-A0A9D5U740-F1
#
_cell.length_a   1.000
_cell.length_b   1.000
_cell.length_c   1.000
_cell.angle_alpha   90.00
_cell.angle_beta   90.00
_cell.angle_gamma   90.00
#
_symmetry.space_group_name_H-M   'P 1'
#
loop_
_entity.id
_entity.type
_entity.pdbx_description
1 polymer ?
#
loop_
_entity_poly.entity_id
_entity_poly.type
_entity_poly.pdbx_seq_one_letter_code
_entity_poly.pdbx_strand_id
1 'polypeptide(L)' 'MHIDHAFRPSTDEIRCAILWALDHDRAALVEHRTYAHLNLLSPLRRAADARLVRRWLEASAVSSVMTQSLAMAA' A
#
# COMPACT_ATOMS: atom_id res chain seq x y z
N MET A 1 21.53 7.56 9.27
CA MET A 1 20.88 6.29 8.90
C MET A 1 19.52 6.31 9.57
N HIS A 2 18.48 6.83 8.89
CA HIS A 2 17.12 6.76 9.42
C HIS A 2 16.72 5.29 9.31
N ILE A 3 16.75 4.58 10.43
CA ILE A 3 16.22 3.21 10.49
C ILE A 3 14.72 3.41 10.45
N ASP A 4 14.13 3.40 9.25
CA ASP A 4 12.70 3.26 9.08
C ASP A 4 12.32 2.00 9.85
N HIS A 5 11.73 2.18 11.04
CA HIS A 5 11.20 1.09 11.84
C HIS A 5 10.41 0.20 10.90
N ALA A 6 10.88 -1.05 10.74
CA ALA A 6 10.45 -1.98 9.71
C ALA A 6 8.94 -1.86 9.49
N PHE A 7 8.53 -1.16 8.43
CA PHE A 7 7.13 -0.94 8.13
C PHE A 7 6.50 -2.30 7.90
N ARG A 8 5.72 -2.75 8.88
CA ARG A 8 5.10 -4.07 8.92
C ARG A 8 3.60 -3.85 8.90
N PRO A 9 3.00 -3.81 7.69
CA PRO A 9 1.56 -3.68 7.59
C PRO A 9 0.87 -4.90 8.21
N SER A 10 -0.27 -4.64 8.82
CA SER A 10 -1.20 -5.65 9.30
C SER A 10 -1.86 -6.39 8.13
N THR A 11 -2.39 -7.59 8.40
CA THR A 11 -3.15 -8.36 7.40
C THR A 11 -4.34 -7.58 6.84
N ASP A 12 -4.99 -6.76 7.67
CA ASP A 12 -6.14 -5.96 7.26
C ASP A 12 -5.72 -4.82 6.33
N GLU A 13 -4.62 -4.12 6.62
CA GLU A 13 -4.06 -3.11 5.73
C GLU A 13 -3.65 -3.70 4.38
N ILE A 14 -3.03 -4.89 4.38
CA ILE A 14 -2.68 -5.61 3.16
C ILE A 14 -3.96 -5.94 2.36
N ARG A 15 -5.01 -6.42 3.01
CA ARG A 15 -6.30 -6.73 2.36
C ARG A 15 -6.90 -5.47 1.72
N CYS A 16 -6.95 -4.37 2.45
CA CYS A 16 -7.45 -3.09 1.93
C CYS A 16 -6.62 -2.61 0.74
N ALA A 17 -5.29 -2.69 0.83
CA ALA A 17 -4.42 -2.29 -0.27
C ALA A 17 -4.55 -3.19 -1.51
N ILE A 18 -4.80 -4.50 -1.34
CA ILE A 18 -5.12 -5.41 -2.46
C ILE A 18 -6.42 -4.99 -3.13
N LEU A 19 -7.48 -4.72 -2.35
CA LEU A 19 -8.77 -4.32 -2.89
C LEU A 19 -8.66 -2.99 -3.65
N TRP A 20 -7.97 -2.01 -3.06
CA TRP A 20 -7.70 -0.75 -3.75
C TRP A 20 -6.92 -0.95 -5.06
N ALA A 21 -5.88 -1.79 -5.04
CA ALA A 21 -5.02 -2.01 -6.19
C ALA A 21 -5.71 -2.75 -7.36
N LEU A 22 -6.78 -3.52 -7.10
CA LEU A 22 -7.59 -4.13 -8.15
C LEU A 22 -8.19 -3.07 -9.09
N ASP A 23 -8.58 -1.93 -8.53
CA ASP A 23 -9.26 -0.86 -9.27
C ASP A 23 -8.31 0.28 -9.69
N HIS A 24 -7.22 0.52 -8.94
CA HIS A 24 -6.41 1.75 -9.08
C HIS A 24 -4.95 1.53 -9.45
N ASP A 25 -4.32 0.41 -9.06
CA ASP A 25 -2.89 0.17 -9.28
C ASP A 25 -2.60 -1.30 -9.63
N ARG A 26 -2.95 -1.67 -10.87
CA ARG A 26 -2.71 -3.00 -11.41
C ARG A 26 -1.22 -3.37 -11.39
N ALA A 27 -0.32 -2.41 -11.52
CA ALA A 27 1.12 -2.68 -11.51
C ALA A 27 1.57 -3.15 -10.12
N ALA A 28 1.15 -2.46 -9.06
CA ALA A 28 1.43 -2.89 -7.69
C ALA A 28 0.81 -4.26 -7.37
N LEU A 29 -0.38 -4.56 -7.90
CA LEU A 29 -1.00 -5.87 -7.73
C LEU A 29 -0.22 -7.01 -8.40
N VAL A 30 0.28 -6.79 -9.63
CA VAL A 30 1.11 -7.78 -10.35
C VAL A 30 2.40 -8.05 -9.58
N GLU A 31 3.08 -6.99 -9.13
CA GLU A 31 4.31 -7.11 -8.33
C GLU A 31 4.08 -7.91 -7.04
N HIS A 32 3.02 -7.60 -6.29
CA HIS A 32 2.66 -8.36 -5.09
C HIS A 32 2.40 -9.84 -5.42
N ARG A 33 1.70 -10.14 -6.52
CA ARG A 33 1.42 -11.52 -6.95
C ARG A 33 2.67 -12.32 -7.32
N THR A 34 3.73 -11.66 -7.80
CA THR A 34 5.03 -12.32 -8.05
C THR A 34 5.58 -12.98 -6.78
N TYR A 35 5.29 -12.43 -5.59
CA TYR A 35 5.80 -12.94 -4.31
C TYR A 35 4.74 -13.56 -3.40
N ALA A 36 3.45 -13.46 -3.76
CA ALA A 36 2.34 -13.94 -2.94
C ALA A 36 2.36 -15.45 -2.66
N HIS A 37 3.00 -16.23 -3.54
CA HIS A 37 3.18 -17.68 -3.38
C HIS A 37 4.22 -18.05 -2.31
N LEU A 38 5.03 -17.09 -1.85
CA LEU A 38 6.04 -17.32 -0.83
C LEU A 38 5.40 -17.37 0.57
N ASN A 39 6.12 -18.01 1.50
CA ASN A 39 5.75 -18.04 2.91
C ASN A 39 5.57 -16.62 3.49
N LEU A 40 4.63 -16.44 4.42
CA LEU A 40 4.35 -15.17 5.13
C LEU A 40 5.58 -14.56 5.84
N LEU A 41 6.55 -15.39 6.22
CA LEU A 41 7.78 -14.94 6.86
C LEU A 41 8.86 -14.54 5.85
N SER A 42 8.64 -14.76 4.55
CA SER A 42 9.58 -14.42 3.49
C SER A 42 9.87 -12.92 3.49
N PRO A 43 11.14 -12.50 3.58
CA PRO A 43 11.51 -11.09 3.48
C PRO A 43 11.04 -10.44 2.17
N LEU A 44 11.04 -11.20 1.07
CA LEU A 44 10.58 -10.73 -0.24
C LEU A 44 9.09 -10.44 -0.25
N ARG A 45 8.29 -11.34 0.31
CA ARG A 45 6.84 -11.15 0.45
C ARG A 45 6.52 -9.95 1.33
N ARG A 46 7.15 -9.86 2.50
CA ARG A 46 6.96 -8.73 3.42
C ARG A 46 7.33 -7.39 2.79
N ALA A 47 8.40 -7.35 2.01
CA ALA A 47 8.80 -6.15 1.29
C ALA A 47 7.77 -5.76 0.22
N ALA A 48 7.19 -6.74 -0.49
CA ALA A 48 6.12 -6.49 -1.46
C ALA A 48 4.83 -6.00 -0.78
N ASP A 49 4.43 -6.63 0.33
CA ASP A 49 3.27 -6.22 1.15
C ASP A 49 3.43 -4.78 1.64
N ALA A 50 4.61 -4.43 2.17
CA ALA A 50 4.96 -3.09 2.61
C ALA A 50 4.86 -2.05 1.48
N ARG A 51 5.36 -2.37 0.27
CA ARG A 51 5.27 -1.46 -0.88
C ARG A 51 3.83 -1.26 -1.34
N LEU A 52 3.03 -2.34 -1.37
CA LEU A 52 1.63 -2.28 -1.76
C LEU A 52 0.83 -1.38 -0.81
N VAL A 53 0.98 -1.59 0.50
CA VAL A 53 0.27 -0.79 1.51
C VAL A 53 0.73 0.67 1.47
N ARG A 54 2.03 0.92 1.33
CA ARG A 54 2.54 2.30 1.23
C ARG A 54 1.94 3.06 0.04
N ARG A 55 1.87 2.44 -1.14
CA ARG A 55 1.25 3.07 -2.32
C ARG A 55 -0.23 3.39 -2.09
N TRP A 56 -0.97 2.47 -1.46
CA TRP A 56 -2.37 2.70 -1.09
C TRP A 56 -2.51 3.88 -0.12
N LEU A 57 -1.66 3.95 0.92
CA LEU A 57 -1.67 5.03 1.89
C LEU A 57 -1.31 6.37 1.26
N GLU A 58 -0.29 6.41 0.40
CA GLU A 58 0.12 7.61 -0.35
C GLU A 58 -1.03 8.11 -1.23
N ALA A 59 -1.67 7.22 -2.00
CA ALA A 59 -2.83 7.58 -2.83
C ALA A 59 -4.03 8.07 -2.01
N SER A 60 -4.30 7.43 -0.87
CA SER A 60 -5.40 7.79 0.03
C SER A 60 -5.15 9.14 0.72
N ALA A 61 -3.89 9.42 1.10
CA ALA A 61 -3.51 10.71 1.66
C ALA A 61 -3.67 11.84 0.64
N VAL A 62 -3.24 11.63 -0.61
CA VAL A 62 -3.44 12.60 -1.70
C VAL A 62 -4.92 12.87 -1.94
N SER A 63 -5.76 11.82 -1.99
CA SER A 63 -7.21 11.99 -2.16
C SER A 63 -7.84 12.80 -1.01
N SER A 64 -7.38 12.60 0.22
CA SER A 64 -7.85 13.35 1.40
C SER A 64 -7.46 14.82 1.33
N VAL A 65 -6.22 15.13 0.95
CA VAL A 65 -5.73 16.51 0.82
C VAL A 65 -6.48 17.26 -0.30
N MET A 66 -6.67 16.64 -1.46
CA MET A 66 -7.39 17.27 -2.57
C MET A 66 -8.86 17.56 -2.21
N THR A 67 -9.50 16.68 -1.45
CA THR A 67 -10.89 16.88 -0.99
C THR A 67 -10.99 18.05 0.01
N GLN A 68 -10.03 18.17 0.94
CA GLN A 68 -9.99 19.27 1.90
C GLN A 68 -9.70 20.62 1.23
N SER A 69 -8.78 20.66 0.26
CA SER A 69 -8.47 21.89 -0.48
C SER A 69 -9.64 22.38 -1.33
N LEU A 70 -10.46 21.48 -1.89
CA LEU A 70 -11.67 21.85 -2.62
C LEU A 70 -12.75 22.44 -1.70
N ALA A 71 -12.90 21.89 -0.48
CA ALA A 71 -13.91 22.33 0.48
C ALA A 71 -13.60 23.68 1.13
N MET A 72 -12.33 24.08 1.24
CA MET A 72 -11.93 25.40 1.76
C MET A 72 -12.00 26.54 0.74
N ALA A 73 -12.14 26.22 -0.55
CA ALA A 73 -12.19 27.20 -1.64
C ALA A 73 -13.62 27.57 -2.09
N ALA A 74 -14.64 26.99 -1.44
CA ALA A 74 -16.07 27.23 -1.69
C ALA A 74 -16.67 28.14 -0.61
#